data_AF-A0A4P9VYP9-F1
#
_entry.id   AF-A0A4P9VYP9-F1
#
_cell.length_a   1.000
_cell.length_b   1.000
_cell.length_c   1.000
_cell.angle_alpha   90.00
_cell.angle_beta   90.00
_cell.angle_gamma   90.00
#
_symmetry.space_group_name_H-M   'P 1'
#
loop_
_entity.id
_entity.type
_entity.pdbx_description
1 polymer ?
#
loop_
_entity_poly.entity_id
_entity_poly.type
_entity_poly.pdbx_seq_one_letter_code
_entity_poly.pdbx_strand_id
1 'polypeptide(L)'
;MLAQVGISAPLDLLLLFTNLQAARVAIFKDLDAGFDLYLNKEASADEYQKLVQAVTKSFANISLEIQEIQKMLETETQREDLAKLVGGVQQEERKKLATTVKLQIERAESQFGERDFATEIPELEQNLKNIVEAINEKLEELHCEMAEL
;
A
#
# COMPACT_ATOMS: atom_id res chain seq x y z
N MET A 1 -5.78 -2.07 -20.27
CA MET A 1 -5.83 -2.91 -21.49
C MET A 1 -4.46 -3.56 -21.63
N LEU A 2 -4.27 -4.72 -20.98
CA LEU A 2 -3.00 -5.49 -20.97
C LEU A 2 -2.94 -6.56 -22.06
N ALA A 3 -3.86 -6.53 -23.03
CA ALA A 3 -3.84 -7.45 -24.16
C ALA A 3 -2.98 -6.86 -25.28
N GLN A 4 -1.66 -7.16 -25.30
CA GLN A 4 -0.82 -7.35 -26.53
C GLN A 4 0.71 -7.26 -26.33
N VAL A 5 1.23 -7.13 -25.12
CA VAL A 5 2.67 -7.33 -24.87
C VAL A 5 2.83 -8.66 -24.16
N GLY A 6 3.70 -9.53 -24.66
CA GLY A 6 3.92 -10.91 -24.19
C GLY A 6 4.49 -11.03 -22.78
N ILE A 7 3.78 -10.49 -21.79
CA ILE A 7 4.03 -10.70 -20.37
C ILE A 7 3.36 -12.04 -20.02
N SER A 8 4.03 -13.14 -20.30
CA SER A 8 3.55 -14.48 -19.91
C SER A 8 4.54 -15.23 -19.02
N ALA A 9 5.76 -14.69 -18.82
CA ALA A 9 6.70 -15.26 -17.88
C ALA A 9 6.36 -14.79 -16.45
N PRO A 10 6.39 -15.68 -15.44
CA PRO A 10 6.21 -15.29 -14.04
C PRO A 10 7.11 -14.12 -13.62
N LEU A 11 8.35 -14.09 -14.10
CA LEU A 11 9.32 -13.04 -13.75
C LEU A 11 8.86 -11.65 -14.20
N ASP A 12 8.28 -11.52 -15.41
CA ASP A 12 7.81 -10.23 -15.92
C ASP A 12 6.64 -9.69 -15.08
N LEU A 13 5.74 -10.59 -14.66
CA LEU A 13 4.62 -10.26 -13.77
C LEU A 13 5.12 -9.78 -12.39
N LEU A 14 6.14 -10.43 -11.85
CA LEU A 14 6.73 -10.06 -10.57
C LEU A 14 7.51 -8.76 -10.64
N LEU A 15 8.23 -8.49 -11.74
CA LEU A 15 8.87 -7.19 -11.97
C LEU A 15 7.84 -6.06 -12.05
N LEU A 16 6.70 -6.29 -12.72
CA LEU A 16 5.60 -5.33 -12.74
C LEU A 16 5.04 -5.10 -11.33
N PHE A 17 4.83 -6.17 -10.56
CA PHE A 17 4.40 -6.08 -9.17
C PHE A 17 5.39 -5.24 -8.32
N THR A 18 6.69 -5.47 -8.43
CA THR A 18 7.71 -4.70 -7.69
C THR A 18 7.68 -3.21 -8.04
N ASN A 19 7.48 -2.88 -9.32
CA ASN A 19 7.31 -1.48 -9.74
C ASN A 19 6.04 -0.85 -9.16
N LEU A 20 4.93 -1.59 -9.11
CA LEU A 20 3.69 -1.15 -8.49
C LEU A 20 3.85 -0.95 -6.97
N GLN A 21 4.65 -1.78 -6.30
CA GLN A 21 4.99 -1.59 -4.88
C GLN A 21 5.83 -0.33 -4.65
N ALA A 22 6.82 -0.09 -5.51
CA ALA A 22 7.62 1.14 -5.43
C ALA A 22 6.73 2.40 -5.62
N ALA A 23 5.79 2.36 -6.58
CA ALA A 23 4.81 3.43 -6.77
C ALA A 23 3.90 3.60 -5.55
N ARG A 24 3.43 2.50 -4.94
CA ARG A 24 2.62 2.53 -3.72
C ARG A 24 3.37 3.20 -2.56
N VAL A 25 4.65 2.88 -2.37
CA VAL A 25 5.51 3.53 -1.36
C VAL A 25 5.61 5.04 -1.59
N ALA A 26 5.77 5.48 -2.85
CA ALA A 26 5.80 6.90 -3.17
C ALA A 26 4.46 7.59 -2.82
N ILE A 27 3.33 6.98 -3.13
CA ILE A 27 2.00 7.52 -2.82
C ILE A 27 1.78 7.64 -1.30
N PHE A 28 2.23 6.65 -0.51
CA PHE A 28 2.20 6.77 0.96
C PHE A 28 3.01 7.96 1.45
N LYS A 29 4.22 8.18 0.91
CA LYS A 29 5.05 9.34 1.27
C LYS A 29 4.36 10.66 0.95
N ASP A 30 3.71 10.75 -0.21
CA ASP A 30 2.97 11.96 -0.60
C ASP A 30 1.77 12.21 0.34
N LEU A 31 1.05 11.15 0.71
CA LEU A 31 -0.06 11.21 1.67
C LEU A 31 0.42 11.67 3.06
N ASP A 32 1.52 11.09 3.57
CA ASP A 32 2.09 11.44 4.87
C ASP A 32 2.56 12.90 4.88
N ALA A 33 3.31 13.33 3.85
CA ALA A 33 3.78 14.71 3.74
C ALA A 33 2.62 15.71 3.66
N GLY A 34 1.58 15.41 2.88
CA GLY A 34 0.41 16.27 2.79
C GLY A 34 -0.40 16.32 4.08
N PHE A 35 -0.43 15.22 4.84
CA PHE A 35 -1.07 15.19 6.15
C PHE A 35 -0.31 16.02 7.19
N ASP A 36 1.03 15.98 7.16
CA ASP A 36 1.85 16.82 8.04
C ASP A 36 1.64 18.31 7.76
N LEU A 37 1.59 18.71 6.48
CA LEU A 37 1.25 20.09 6.10
C LEU A 37 -0.13 20.51 6.60
N TYR A 38 -1.10 19.60 6.52
CA TYR A 38 -2.45 19.83 7.05
C TYR A 38 -2.46 20.00 8.58
N LEU A 39 -1.80 19.11 9.32
CA LEU A 39 -1.70 19.20 10.79
C LEU A 39 -1.02 20.49 11.26
N ASN A 40 -0.01 20.95 10.53
CA ASN A 40 0.73 22.18 10.82
C ASN A 40 0.00 23.46 10.33
N LYS A 41 -1.20 23.33 9.75
CA LYS A 41 -1.99 24.44 9.18
C LYS A 41 -1.29 25.16 8.02
N GLU A 42 -0.34 24.49 7.36
CA GLU A 42 0.34 24.95 6.15
C GLU A 42 -0.46 24.61 4.88
N ALA A 43 -1.32 23.59 4.96
CA ALA A 43 -2.32 23.26 3.96
C ALA A 43 -3.74 23.36 4.56
N SER A 44 -4.69 23.83 3.75
CA SER A 44 -6.11 23.85 4.11
C SER A 44 -6.73 22.45 4.07
N ALA A 45 -7.88 22.29 4.74
CA ALA A 45 -8.65 21.04 4.68
C ALA A 45 -9.09 20.69 3.25
N ASP A 46 -9.38 21.68 2.39
CA ASP A 46 -9.75 21.46 0.98
C ASP A 46 -8.55 20.96 0.16
N GLU A 47 -7.36 21.52 0.36
CA GLU A 47 -6.13 21.04 -0.28
C GLU A 47 -5.80 19.61 0.14
N TYR A 48 -5.90 19.31 1.44
CA TYR A 48 -5.68 17.96 1.94
C TYR A 48 -6.72 16.97 1.40
N GLN A 49 -8.00 17.35 1.35
CA GLN A 49 -9.06 16.52 0.80
C GLN A 49 -8.82 16.19 -0.69
N LYS A 50 -8.35 17.15 -1.49
CA LYS A 50 -7.99 16.91 -2.89
C LYS A 50 -6.86 15.91 -3.02
N LEU A 51 -5.83 16.02 -2.18
CA LEU A 51 -4.75 15.04 -2.11
C LEU A 51 -5.30 13.64 -1.78
N VAL A 52 -6.10 13.51 -0.73
CA VAL A 52 -6.73 12.24 -0.31
C VAL A 52 -7.51 11.60 -1.47
N GLN A 53 -8.29 12.39 -2.22
CA GLN A 53 -9.01 11.89 -3.39
C GLN A 53 -8.08 11.41 -4.51
N ALA A 54 -6.98 12.13 -4.75
CA ALA A 54 -6.00 11.75 -5.76
C ALA A 54 -5.30 10.43 -5.39
N VAL A 55 -4.75 10.34 -4.17
CA VAL A 55 -4.02 9.14 -3.73
C VAL A 55 -4.95 7.92 -3.60
N THR A 56 -6.22 8.11 -3.20
CA THR A 56 -7.21 7.03 -3.14
C THR A 56 -7.43 6.39 -4.51
N LYS A 57 -7.52 7.21 -5.57
CA LYS A 57 -7.62 6.71 -6.96
C LYS A 57 -6.36 5.93 -7.34
N SER A 58 -5.18 6.45 -7.00
CA SER A 58 -3.92 5.77 -7.28
C SER A 58 -3.80 4.42 -6.56
N PHE A 59 -4.15 4.35 -5.26
CA PHE A 59 -4.17 3.08 -4.52
C PHE A 59 -5.18 2.07 -5.10
N ALA A 60 -6.35 2.54 -5.54
CA ALA A 60 -7.35 1.69 -6.17
C ALA A 60 -6.83 1.11 -7.50
N ASN A 61 -6.23 1.94 -8.35
CA ASN A 61 -5.64 1.50 -9.62
C ASN A 61 -4.53 0.46 -9.40
N ILE A 62 -3.58 0.74 -8.50
CA ILE A 62 -2.51 -0.22 -8.15
C ILE A 62 -3.11 -1.53 -7.65
N SER A 63 -4.14 -1.47 -6.79
CA SER A 63 -4.77 -2.68 -6.26
C SER A 63 -5.44 -3.53 -7.34
N LEU A 64 -6.08 -2.90 -8.33
CA LEU A 64 -6.67 -3.61 -9.46
C LEU A 64 -5.60 -4.27 -10.35
N GLU A 65 -4.50 -3.56 -10.62
CA GLU A 65 -3.39 -4.11 -11.40
C GLU A 65 -2.73 -5.30 -10.69
N ILE A 66 -2.51 -5.21 -9.38
CA ILE A 66 -1.98 -6.32 -8.58
C ILE A 66 -2.94 -7.51 -8.56
N GLN A 67 -4.26 -7.28 -8.50
CA GLN A 67 -5.24 -8.37 -8.59
C GLN A 67 -5.20 -9.10 -9.93
N GLU A 68 -5.00 -8.37 -11.03
CA GLU A 68 -4.83 -8.99 -12.35
C GLU A 68 -3.50 -9.76 -12.43
N ILE A 69 -2.41 -9.22 -11.88
CA ILE A 69 -1.13 -9.95 -11.76
C ILE A 69 -1.30 -11.26 -11.00
N GLN A 70 -1.95 -11.22 -9.84
CA GLN A 70 -2.21 -12.41 -9.03
C GLN A 70 -3.00 -13.46 -9.85
N LYS A 71 -4.06 -13.02 -10.54
CA LYS A 71 -4.87 -13.90 -11.37
C LYS A 71 -4.06 -14.51 -12.53
N MET A 72 -3.25 -13.72 -13.24
CA MET A 72 -2.40 -14.22 -14.32
C MET A 72 -1.35 -15.23 -13.82
N LEU A 73 -0.77 -14.99 -12.64
CA LEU A 73 0.13 -15.96 -11.99
C LEU A 73 -0.56 -17.30 -11.77
N GLU A 74 -1.79 -17.29 -11.24
CA GLU A 74 -2.59 -18.51 -11.00
C GLU A 74 -3.00 -19.19 -12.32
N THR A 75 -3.59 -18.47 -13.26
CA THR A 75 -4.29 -19.07 -14.41
C THR A 75 -3.43 -19.27 -15.65
N GLU A 76 -2.49 -18.36 -15.91
CA GLU A 76 -1.70 -18.37 -17.15
C GLU A 76 -0.32 -19.00 -16.93
N THR A 77 0.30 -18.75 -15.76
CA THR A 77 1.65 -19.25 -15.46
C THR A 77 1.67 -20.50 -14.56
N GLN A 78 0.51 -20.86 -13.98
CA GLN A 78 0.36 -21.99 -13.05
C GLN A 78 1.25 -21.90 -11.79
N ARG A 79 1.58 -20.67 -11.37
CA ARG A 79 2.37 -20.37 -10.16
C ARG A 79 1.47 -19.87 -9.04
N GLU A 80 0.67 -20.79 -8.50
CA GLU A 80 -0.25 -20.53 -7.37
C GLU A 80 0.51 -20.09 -6.11
N ASP A 81 1.72 -20.58 -5.91
CA ASP A 81 2.64 -20.20 -4.84
C ASP A 81 3.00 -18.70 -4.92
N LEU A 82 3.42 -18.20 -6.09
CA LEU A 82 3.72 -16.78 -6.29
C LEU A 82 2.49 -15.90 -6.14
N ALA A 83 1.34 -16.38 -6.64
CA ALA A 83 0.08 -15.68 -6.46
C ALA A 83 -0.32 -15.53 -4.99
N LYS A 84 -0.10 -16.55 -4.16
CA LYS A 84 -0.33 -16.49 -2.71
C LYS A 84 0.57 -15.46 -2.03
N LEU A 85 1.85 -15.36 -2.42
CA LEU A 85 2.77 -14.35 -1.90
C LEU A 85 2.30 -12.94 -2.26
N VAL A 86 1.99 -12.69 -3.53
CA VAL A 86 1.44 -11.40 -4.01
C VAL A 86 0.15 -11.04 -3.28
N GLY A 87 -0.77 -12.00 -3.13
CA GLY A 87 -2.02 -11.82 -2.39
C GLY A 87 -1.80 -11.52 -0.91
N GLY A 88 -0.80 -12.15 -0.29
CA GLY A 88 -0.37 -11.90 1.09
C GLY A 88 0.13 -10.46 1.28
N VAL A 89 1.00 -9.97 0.40
CA VAL A 89 1.46 -8.57 0.41
C VAL A 89 0.26 -7.62 0.25
N GLN A 90 -0.63 -7.89 -0.71
CA GLN A 90 -1.80 -7.06 -0.96
C GLN A 90 -2.75 -7.01 0.24
N GLN A 91 -2.87 -8.09 1.01
CA GLN A 91 -3.66 -8.11 2.24
C GLN A 91 -3.05 -7.21 3.32
N GLU A 92 -1.74 -7.31 3.55
CA GLU A 92 -1.07 -6.46 4.54
C GLU A 92 -1.08 -4.99 4.14
N GLU A 93 -0.92 -4.67 2.86
CA GLU A 93 -1.02 -3.29 2.34
C GLU A 93 -2.41 -2.70 2.54
N ARG A 94 -3.47 -3.51 2.43
CA ARG A 94 -4.83 -3.07 2.78
C ARG A 94 -4.97 -2.75 4.27
N LYS A 95 -4.36 -3.55 5.15
CA LYS A 95 -4.35 -3.27 6.59
C LYS A 95 -3.55 -2.00 6.88
N LYS A 96 -2.39 -1.82 6.26
CA LYS A 96 -1.55 -0.63 6.38
C LYS A 96 -2.34 0.63 6.03
N LEU A 97 -3.01 0.65 4.88
CA LEU A 97 -3.82 1.80 4.47
C LEU A 97 -4.94 2.10 5.47
N ALA A 98 -5.67 1.07 5.93
CA ALA A 98 -6.75 1.25 6.90
C ALA A 98 -6.25 1.79 8.24
N THR A 99 -5.14 1.26 8.76
CA THR A 99 -4.52 1.71 10.00
C THR A 99 -3.95 3.12 9.86
N THR A 100 -3.36 3.46 8.70
CA THR A 100 -2.86 4.81 8.38
C THR A 100 -3.99 5.83 8.42
N VAL A 101 -5.11 5.55 7.76
CA VAL A 101 -6.28 6.44 7.76
C VAL A 101 -6.82 6.63 9.18
N LYS A 102 -6.92 5.54 9.95
CA LYS A 102 -7.36 5.63 11.36
C LYS A 102 -6.42 6.50 12.20
N LEU A 103 -5.11 6.30 12.06
CA LEU A 103 -4.10 7.10 12.77
C LEU A 103 -4.20 8.59 12.40
N GLN A 104 -4.39 8.90 11.12
CA GLN A 104 -4.54 10.29 10.68
C GLN A 104 -5.80 10.95 11.24
N ILE A 105 -6.93 10.22 11.31
CA ILE A 105 -8.15 10.73 11.93
C ILE A 105 -7.91 11.05 13.40
N GLU A 106 -7.34 10.11 14.17
CA GLU A 106 -7.10 10.31 15.60
C GLU A 106 -6.08 11.42 15.88
N ARG A 107 -5.03 11.54 15.07
CA ARG A 107 -4.08 12.67 15.16
C ARG A 107 -4.73 14.02 14.85
N ALA A 108 -5.58 14.09 13.83
CA ALA A 108 -6.30 15.32 13.51
C ALA A 108 -7.30 15.70 14.62
N GLU A 109 -8.02 14.73 15.19
CA GLU A 109 -8.92 14.96 16.32
C GLU A 109 -8.16 15.38 17.59
N SER A 110 -6.98 14.82 17.84
CA SER A 110 -6.10 15.24 18.94
C SER A 110 -5.56 16.66 18.77
N GLN A 111 -5.22 17.05 17.53
CA GLN A 111 -4.63 18.36 17.23
C GLN A 111 -5.66 19.49 17.15
N PHE A 112 -6.84 19.21 16.60
CA PHE A 112 -7.86 20.23 16.31
C PHE A 112 -9.13 20.11 17.15
N GLY A 113 -9.37 18.94 17.76
CA GLY A 113 -10.53 18.67 18.60
C GLY A 113 -10.23 18.78 20.09
N GLU A 114 -11.14 18.22 20.90
CA GLU A 114 -11.06 18.26 22.37
C GLU A 114 -10.65 16.90 22.99
N ARG A 115 -10.49 15.85 22.17
CA ARG A 115 -10.22 14.49 22.64
C ARG A 115 -8.73 14.18 22.66
N ASP A 116 -8.26 13.65 23.78
CA ASP A 116 -6.90 13.11 23.91
C ASP A 116 -6.87 11.64 23.46
N PHE A 117 -5.88 11.29 22.64
CA PHE A 117 -5.62 9.96 22.09
C PHE A 117 -4.20 9.46 22.47
N ALA A 118 -3.66 9.93 23.60
CA ALA A 118 -2.32 9.60 24.08
C ALA A 118 -2.03 8.09 24.18
N THR A 119 -3.06 7.23 24.28
CA THR A 119 -2.91 5.77 24.30
C THR A 119 -3.14 5.11 22.94
N GLU A 120 -4.13 5.56 22.18
CA GLU A 120 -4.55 4.95 20.92
C GLU A 120 -3.57 5.24 19.78
N ILE A 121 -3.00 6.44 19.72
CA ILE A 121 -2.01 6.83 18.71
C ILE A 121 -0.76 5.92 18.77
N PRO A 122 -0.10 5.72 19.94
CA PRO A 122 1.02 4.79 20.04
C PRO A 122 0.68 3.35 19.67
N GLU A 123 -0.52 2.86 20.00
CA GLU A 123 -0.96 1.52 19.61
C GLU A 123 -1.10 1.36 18.10
N LEU A 124 -1.68 2.36 17.42
CA LEU A 124 -1.78 2.38 15.97
C LEU A 124 -0.42 2.49 15.28
N GLU A 125 0.49 3.29 15.83
CA GLU A 125 1.87 3.38 15.35
C GLU A 125 2.61 2.05 15.48
N GLN A 126 2.45 1.36 16.62
CA GLN A 126 3.05 0.05 16.80
C GLN A 126 2.43 -0.99 15.85
N ASN A 127 1.11 -0.95 15.64
CA ASN A 127 0.44 -1.82 14.68
C ASN A 127 0.94 -1.56 13.25
N LEU A 128 1.15 -0.31 12.86
CA LEU A 128 1.72 0.04 11.55
C LEU A 128 3.14 -0.54 11.39
N LYS A 129 3.99 -0.46 12.42
CA LYS A 129 5.33 -1.06 12.37
C LYS A 129 5.25 -2.56 12.12
N ASN A 130 4.40 -3.27 12.86
CA ASN A 130 4.22 -4.72 12.70
C ASN A 130 3.70 -5.08 11.30
N ILE A 131 2.76 -4.29 10.75
CA ILE A 131 2.25 -4.51 9.39
C ILE A 131 3.34 -4.28 8.33
N VAL A 132 4.16 -3.24 8.50
CA VAL A 132 5.29 -2.94 7.60
C VAL A 132 6.33 -4.05 7.65
N GLU A 133 6.65 -4.58 8.83
CA GLU A 133 7.53 -5.73 9.00
C GLU A 133 6.97 -6.96 8.26
N ALA A 134 5.68 -7.27 8.42
CA ALA A 134 5.03 -8.37 7.71
C ALA A 134 5.00 -8.19 6.18
N ILE A 135 4.88 -6.95 5.69
CA ILE A 135 5.02 -6.65 4.25
C ILE A 135 6.44 -6.95 3.78
N ASN A 136 7.44 -6.47 4.52
CA ASN A 136 8.85 -6.64 4.14
C ASN A 136 9.25 -8.12 4.14
N GLU A 137 8.85 -8.91 5.14
CA GLU A 137 9.09 -10.36 5.17
C GLU A 137 8.54 -11.06 3.92
N LYS A 138 7.32 -10.70 3.50
CA LYS A 138 6.69 -11.28 2.30
C LYS A 138 7.36 -10.82 1.01
N LEU A 139 7.82 -9.57 0.95
CA LEU A 139 8.58 -9.07 -0.20
C LEU A 139 9.96 -9.73 -0.30
N GLU A 140 10.61 -10.01 0.83
CA GLU A 140 11.86 -10.77 0.86
C GLU A 140 11.66 -12.21 0.37
N GLU A 141 10.61 -12.89 0.85
CA GLU A 141 10.24 -14.22 0.35
C GLU A 141 9.98 -14.21 -1.16
N LEU A 142 9.24 -13.22 -1.65
CA LEU A 142 8.98 -13.05 -3.08
C LEU A 142 10.26 -12.82 -3.88
N HIS A 143 11.19 -11.99 -3.39
CA HIS A 143 12.46 -11.73 -4.07
C HIS A 143 13.37 -12.97 -4.12
N CYS A 144 13.33 -13.82 -3.09
CA CYS A 144 14.03 -15.11 -3.12
C CYS A 144 13.45 -16.00 -4.24
N GLU A 145 12.13 -16.15 -4.30
CA GLU A 145 11.46 -16.91 -5.36
C GLU A 145 11.75 -16.35 -6.76
N MET A 146 11.82 -15.02 -6.90
CA MET A 146 12.19 -14.37 -8.16
C MET A 146 13.61 -14.72 -8.63
N ALA A 147 14.55 -14.93 -7.71
CA ALA A 147 15.93 -15.27 -8.05
C ALA A 147 16.09 -16.72 -8.54
N GLU A 148 15.09 -17.57 -8.31
CA GLU A 148 15.05 -18.97 -8.71
C GLU A 148 14.29 -19.23 -10.03
N LEU A 149 13.68 -18.18 -10.60
CA LEU A 149 12.99 -18.19 -11.90
C LEU A 149 13.97 -18.10 -13.09
#